data_AF-A0A1J4RHD5-F1
#
_entry.id   AF-A0A1J4RHD5-F1
#
_cell.length_a   1.000
_cell.length_b   1.000
_cell.length_c   1.000
_cell.angle_alpha   90.00
_cell.angle_beta   90.00
_cell.angle_gamma   90.00
#
_symmetry.space_group_name_H-M   'P 1'
#
loop_
_entity.id
_entity.type
_entity.pdbx_description
1 polymer ?
#
loop_
_entity_poly.entity_id
_entity_poly.type
_entity_poly.pdbx_seq_one_letter_code
_entity_poly.pdbx_strand_id
1 'polypeptide(L)'
;MTCWTSERRARQSAAIKRWAPWTKSTGPKTHAGKKKSSMNAYKHGMRSRPWLSLRAQLYAQRLYVRWVEHQLDQIRKNRKLEKRIQSNELLKRTRINPVILPDAWGKPCYTDPF
;
A
#
# COMPACT_ATOMS: atom_id res chain seq x y z
N MET A 1 0.45 -20.02 -40.62
CA MET A 1 1.40 -19.89 -39.49
C MET A 1 2.66 -20.69 -39.81
N THR A 2 3.82 -20.05 -39.91
CA THR A 2 5.11 -20.73 -40.12
C THR A 2 5.57 -21.36 -38.80
N CYS A 3 5.19 -22.61 -38.54
CA CYS A 3 5.58 -23.30 -37.32
C CYS A 3 7.07 -23.70 -37.36
N TRP A 4 7.78 -23.48 -36.25
CA TRP A 4 9.13 -23.99 -36.02
C TRP A 4 9.08 -25.49 -35.71
N THR A 5 9.06 -26.32 -36.76
CA THR A 5 9.22 -27.77 -36.60
C THR A 5 10.56 -28.11 -35.93
N SER A 6 10.63 -29.25 -35.24
CA SER A 6 11.84 -29.72 -34.55
C SER A 6 13.03 -29.84 -35.50
N GLU A 7 12.80 -30.39 -36.70
CA GLU A 7 13.81 -30.54 -37.75
C GLU A 7 14.35 -29.18 -38.22
N ARG A 8 13.47 -28.19 -38.40
CA ARG A 8 13.90 -26.82 -38.74
C ARG A 8 14.75 -26.23 -37.63
N ARG A 9 14.36 -26.37 -36.35
CA ARG A 9 15.15 -25.91 -35.19
C ARG A 9 16.53 -26.57 -35.18
N ALA A 10 16.60 -27.87 -35.45
CA ALA A 10 17.87 -28.59 -35.54
C ALA A 10 18.76 -28.05 -36.66
N ARG A 11 18.22 -27.89 -37.88
CA ARG A 11 18.93 -27.32 -39.03
C ARG A 11 19.45 -25.90 -38.74
N GLN A 12 18.62 -25.05 -38.14
CA GLN A 12 19.04 -23.69 -37.76
C GLN A 12 20.09 -23.70 -36.67
N SER A 13 19.98 -24.59 -35.67
CA SER A 13 20.98 -24.72 -34.62
C SER A 13 22.35 -25.12 -35.18
N ALA A 14 22.38 -26.05 -36.15
CA ALA A 14 23.61 -26.46 -36.84
C ALA A 14 24.20 -25.30 -37.65
N ALA A 15 23.37 -24.54 -38.36
CA ALA A 15 23.80 -23.34 -39.11
C ALA A 15 24.36 -22.25 -38.19
N ILE A 16 23.69 -21.95 -37.07
CA ILE A 16 24.14 -20.97 -36.07
C ILE A 16 25.47 -21.40 -35.44
N LYS A 17 25.64 -22.70 -35.12
CA LYS A 17 26.90 -23.25 -34.63
C LYS A 17 28.02 -23.15 -35.67
N ARG A 18 27.72 -23.39 -36.95
CA ARG A 18 28.68 -23.26 -38.06
C ARG A 18 29.13 -21.81 -38.25
N TRP A 19 28.21 -20.85 -38.21
CA TRP A 19 28.53 -19.43 -38.41
C TRP A 19 29.10 -18.77 -37.16
N ALA A 20 28.79 -19.30 -35.97
CA ALA A 20 29.29 -18.88 -34.66
C ALA A 20 29.42 -17.35 -34.52
N PRO A 21 28.36 -16.56 -34.76
CA PRO A 21 28.46 -15.10 -34.86
C PRO A 21 29.01 -14.43 -33.60
N TRP A 22 28.89 -15.07 -32.43
CA TRP A 22 29.49 -14.62 -31.17
C TRP A 22 31.02 -14.54 -31.20
N THR A 23 31.69 -15.31 -32.06
CA THR A 23 33.16 -15.26 -32.21
C THR A 23 33.64 -13.91 -32.75
N LYS A 24 32.80 -13.23 -33.54
CA LYS A 24 33.04 -11.87 -34.04
C LYS A 24 32.43 -10.77 -33.16
N SER A 25 31.87 -11.11 -31.99
CA SER A 25 31.26 -10.12 -31.12
C SER A 25 32.32 -9.15 -30.57
N THR A 26 32.19 -7.87 -30.92
CA THR A 26 33.08 -6.77 -30.52
C THR A 26 32.61 -6.10 -29.23
N GLY A 27 31.99 -6.86 -28.33
CA GLY A 27 31.58 -6.37 -27.02
C GLY A 27 32.75 -5.79 -26.22
N PRO A 28 32.47 -4.96 -25.21
CA PRO A 28 33.52 -4.32 -24.41
C PRO A 28 34.32 -5.36 -23.60
N LYS A 29 35.60 -5.55 -23.95
CA LYS A 29 36.51 -6.45 -23.24
C LYS A 29 37.15 -5.82 -22.00
N THR A 30 37.30 -4.50 -21.99
CA THR A 30 37.93 -3.76 -20.88
C THR A 30 36.92 -3.34 -19.81
N HIS A 31 37.38 -3.14 -18.57
CA HIS A 31 36.55 -2.65 -17.47
C HIS A 31 35.90 -1.30 -17.81
N ALA A 32 36.67 -0.37 -18.41
CA ALA A 32 36.15 0.92 -18.86
C ALA A 32 35.04 0.77 -19.93
N GLY A 33 35.22 -0.16 -20.88
CA GLY A 33 34.19 -0.45 -21.89
C GLY A 33 32.92 -1.02 -21.27
N LYS A 34 33.05 -1.95 -20.31
CA LYS A 34 31.91 -2.55 -19.61
C LYS A 34 31.13 -1.49 -18.84
N LYS A 35 31.83 -0.60 -18.12
CA LYS A 35 31.24 0.54 -17.43
C LYS A 35 30.48 1.47 -18.38
N LYS A 36 31.02 1.77 -19.56
CA LYS A 36 30.31 2.58 -20.57
C LYS A 36 29.05 1.87 -21.08
N SER A 37 29.15 0.56 -21.36
CA SER A 37 28.02 -0.23 -21.84
C SER A 37 26.91 -0.35 -20.79
N SER A 38 27.24 -0.53 -19.50
CA SER A 38 26.24 -0.57 -18.42
C SER A 38 25.48 0.77 -18.28
N MET A 39 26.11 1.89 -18.64
CA MET A 39 25.44 3.20 -18.62
C MET A 39 24.34 3.34 -19.68
N ASN A 40 24.33 2.52 -20.73
CA ASN A 40 23.27 2.57 -21.74
C ASN A 40 21.89 2.23 -21.15
N ALA A 41 21.83 1.44 -20.07
CA ALA A 41 20.59 1.14 -19.37
C ALA A 41 19.89 2.39 -18.81
N TYR A 42 20.62 3.48 -18.55
CA TYR A 42 20.06 4.75 -18.05
C TYR A 42 19.60 5.70 -19.17
N LYS A 43 19.84 5.37 -20.44
CA LYS A 43 19.45 6.24 -21.56
C LYS A 43 17.95 6.11 -21.89
N HIS A 44 17.39 4.92 -21.73
CA HIS A 44 16.02 4.62 -22.14
C HIS A 44 15.28 3.74 -21.13
N GLY A 45 13.96 3.67 -21.26
CA GLY A 45 13.10 2.84 -20.43
C GLY A 45 12.99 3.33 -18.99
N MET A 46 12.62 2.40 -18.09
CA MET A 46 12.24 2.71 -16.70
C MET A 46 13.40 3.02 -15.75
N ARG A 47 14.61 2.98 -16.26
CA ARG A 47 15.84 3.31 -15.51
C ARG A 47 16.40 4.67 -15.93
N SER A 48 15.77 5.35 -16.90
CA SER A 48 16.15 6.70 -17.29
C SER A 48 15.90 7.72 -16.18
N ARG A 49 16.67 8.81 -16.16
CA ARG A 49 16.53 9.87 -15.13
C ARG A 49 15.11 10.45 -15.04
N PRO A 50 14.42 10.76 -16.16
CA PRO A 50 13.05 11.25 -16.09
C PRO A 50 12.10 10.25 -15.42
N TRP A 51 12.26 8.96 -15.73
CA TRP A 51 11.42 7.93 -15.14
C TRP A 51 11.77 7.67 -13.67
N LEU A 52 13.04 7.72 -13.28
CA LEU A 52 13.38 7.65 -11.85
C LEU A 52 12.76 8.81 -11.06
N SER A 53 12.75 10.02 -11.62
CA SER A 53 12.10 11.19 -11.03
C SER A 53 10.59 11.02 -10.92
N LEU A 54 9.92 10.66 -12.02
CA LEU A 54 8.47 10.45 -12.01
C LEU A 54 8.07 9.33 -11.04
N ARG A 55 8.83 8.23 -11.00
CA ARG A 55 8.60 7.14 -10.04
C ARG A 55 8.68 7.62 -8.59
N ALA A 56 9.68 8.46 -8.27
CA ALA A 56 9.82 9.03 -6.93
C ALA A 56 8.65 9.94 -6.57
N GLN A 57 8.19 10.78 -7.50
CA GLN A 57 7.04 11.66 -7.31
C GLN A 57 5.74 10.87 -7.09
N LEU A 58 5.46 9.87 -7.92
CA LEU A 58 4.28 9.00 -7.77
C LEU A 58 4.30 8.24 -6.45
N TYR A 59 5.48 7.79 -6.00
CA TYR A 59 5.64 7.15 -4.71
C TYR A 59 5.31 8.12 -3.55
N ALA A 60 5.85 9.34 -3.59
CA ALA A 60 5.55 10.37 -2.60
C ALA A 60 4.05 10.71 -2.57
N GLN A 61 3.42 10.88 -3.73
CA GLN A 61 1.98 11.11 -3.84
C GLN A 61 1.17 9.96 -3.21
N ARG A 62 1.53 8.71 -3.51
CA ARG A 62 0.88 7.52 -2.92
C ARG A 62 0.98 7.52 -1.39
N LEU A 63 2.14 7.84 -0.85
CA LEU A 63 2.33 7.91 0.60
C LEU A 63 1.51 9.02 1.23
N TYR A 64 1.42 10.18 0.58
CA TYR A 64 0.61 11.30 1.05
C TYR A 64 -0.87 10.94 1.11
N VAL A 65 -1.42 10.35 0.04
CA VAL A 65 -2.82 9.91 0.01
C VAL A 65 -3.11 8.94 1.15
N ARG A 66 -2.25 7.93 1.33
CA ARG A 66 -2.38 6.95 2.42
C ARG A 66 -2.33 7.60 3.81
N TRP A 67 -1.48 8.62 3.98
CA TRP A 67 -1.43 9.39 5.23
C TRP A 67 -2.73 10.14 5.48
N VAL A 68 -3.27 10.83 4.48
CA VAL A 68 -4.56 11.54 4.58
C VAL A 68 -5.69 10.58 4.94
N GLU A 69 -5.76 9.43 4.26
CA GLU A 69 -6.77 8.40 4.54
C GLU A 69 -6.70 7.92 5.99
N HIS A 70 -5.49 7.70 6.51
CA HIS A 70 -5.29 7.34 7.91
C HIS A 70 -5.78 8.45 8.85
N GLN A 71 -5.45 9.72 8.59
CA GLN A 71 -5.92 10.84 9.42
C GLN A 71 -7.45 10.93 9.44
N LEU A 72 -8.10 10.77 8.28
CA LEU A 72 -9.56 10.80 8.20
C LEU A 72 -10.20 9.66 9.00
N ASP A 73 -9.62 8.46 8.98
CA ASP A 73 -10.08 7.34 9.79
C ASP A 73 -9.97 7.63 11.30
N GLN A 74 -8.85 8.23 11.74
CA GLN A 74 -8.69 8.65 13.13
C GLN A 74 -9.72 9.71 13.54
N ILE A 75 -9.98 10.71 12.70
CA ILE A 75 -10.99 11.74 12.97
C ILE A 75 -12.39 11.11 13.10
N ARG A 76 -12.75 10.16 12.23
CA ARG A 76 -14.03 9.43 12.31
C ARG A 76 -14.15 8.66 13.62
N LYS A 77 -13.09 7.97 14.04
CA LYS A 77 -13.03 7.23 15.30
C LYS A 77 -13.19 8.15 16.50
N ASN A 78 -12.47 9.27 16.52
CA ASN A 78 -12.54 10.27 17.59
C ASN A 78 -13.94 10.85 17.72
N ARG A 79 -14.56 11.28 16.61
CA ARG A 79 -15.95 11.78 16.63
C ARG A 79 -16.93 10.73 17.16
N LYS A 80 -16.73 9.45 16.82
CA LYS A 80 -17.56 8.35 17.35
C LYS A 80 -17.36 8.19 18.86
N LEU A 81 -16.12 8.31 19.34
CA LEU A 81 -15.79 8.25 20.75
C LEU A 81 -16.40 9.42 21.53
N GLU A 82 -16.26 10.65 21.04
CA GLU A 82 -16.86 11.86 21.61
C GLU A 82 -18.37 11.71 21.76
N LYS A 83 -19.06 11.24 20.71
CA LYS A 83 -20.51 10.97 20.78
C LYS A 83 -20.84 9.93 21.86
N ARG A 84 -20.06 8.86 21.99
CA ARG A 84 -20.25 7.86 23.06
C ARG A 84 -20.01 8.45 24.45
N ILE A 85 -18.98 9.29 24.61
CA ILE A 85 -18.68 9.98 25.86
C ILE A 85 -19.85 10.89 26.24
N GLN A 86 -20.33 11.71 25.30
CA GLN A 86 -21.50 12.58 25.49
C GLN A 86 -22.73 11.77 25.90
N SER A 87 -23.06 10.68 25.20
CA SER A 87 -24.17 9.80 25.56
C SER A 87 -24.00 9.20 26.97
N ASN A 88 -22.80 8.73 27.31
CA ASN A 88 -22.50 8.21 28.65
C ASN A 88 -22.62 9.30 29.73
N GLU A 89 -22.22 10.53 29.45
CA GLU A 89 -22.36 11.65 30.37
C GLU A 89 -23.82 12.05 30.57
N LEU A 90 -24.60 12.12 29.49
CA LEU A 90 -26.05 12.32 29.57
C LEU A 90 -26.72 11.23 30.40
N LEU A 91 -26.33 9.96 30.22
CA LEU A 91 -26.80 8.84 31.04
C LEU A 91 -26.39 8.94 32.50
N LYS A 92 -25.24 9.56 32.83
CA LYS A 92 -24.87 9.85 34.23
C LYS A 92 -25.74 10.96 34.82
N ARG A 93 -26.09 11.99 34.04
CA ARG A 93 -26.98 13.07 34.47
C ARG A 93 -28.44 12.62 34.61
N THR A 94 -28.90 11.71 33.74
CA THR A 94 -30.27 11.17 33.78
C THR A 94 -30.40 9.97 34.72
N ARG A 95 -29.29 9.38 35.19
CA ARG A 95 -29.31 8.45 36.34
C ARG A 95 -29.69 9.21 37.61
N ILE A 96 -31.00 9.41 37.74
CA ILE A 96 -31.76 9.24 38.98
C ILE A 96 -31.30 10.20 40.09
N ASN A 97 -31.92 11.39 40.16
CA ASN A 97 -32.51 11.76 41.45
C ASN A 97 -33.65 10.77 41.62
N PRO A 98 -33.56 9.76 42.50
CA PRO A 98 -34.72 8.93 42.75
C PRO A 98 -35.72 9.89 43.36
N VAL A 99 -36.75 10.25 42.59
CA VAL A 99 -37.94 10.81 43.18
C VAL A 99 -38.47 9.65 43.99
N ILE A 100 -38.12 9.64 45.28
CA ILE A 100 -38.76 8.79 46.27
C ILE A 100 -40.20 9.31 46.30
N LEU A 101 -41.05 8.75 45.44
CA LEU A 101 -42.48 8.96 45.55
C LEU A 101 -42.89 8.23 46.83
N PRO A 102 -43.46 8.94 47.82
CA PRO A 102 -44.04 8.25 48.95
C PRO A 102 -45.08 7.26 48.44
N ASP A 103 -45.13 6.07 49.03
CA ASP A 103 -46.28 5.21 48.86
C ASP A 103 -47.57 5.92 49.34
N ALA A 104 -48.74 5.31 49.15
CA ALA A 104 -50.03 5.90 49.55
C ALA A 104 -50.14 6.29 51.04
N TRP A 105 -49.12 5.97 51.85
CA TRP A 105 -49.02 6.19 53.29
C TRP A 105 -47.79 7.01 53.71
N GLY A 106 -47.09 7.67 52.78
CA GLY A 106 -46.01 8.60 53.11
C GLY A 106 -44.64 7.95 53.38
N LYS A 107 -44.45 6.65 53.12
CA LYS A 107 -43.19 5.95 53.40
C LYS A 107 -42.35 5.77 52.12
N PRO A 108 -41.02 5.94 52.20
CA PRO A 108 -40.13 5.64 51.08
C PRO A 108 -40.16 4.14 50.78
N CYS A 109 -40.56 3.76 49.57
CA CYS A 109 -40.80 2.37 49.15
C CYS A 109 -39.53 1.54 48.86
N TYR A 110 -38.40 1.85 49.50
CA TYR A 110 -37.21 1.00 49.43
C TYR A 110 -36.59 0.82 50.81
N THR A 111 -36.92 -0.28 51.47
CA THR A 111 -36.11 -0.86 52.53
C THR A 111 -35.12 -1.82 51.87
N ASP A 112 -33.85 -1.41 51.82
CA ASP A 112 -32.76 -2.23 51.29
C ASP A 112 -32.63 -3.52 52.13
N PRO A 113 -32.73 -4.73 51.55
CA PRO A 113 -32.43 -5.95 52.27
C PRO A 113 -30.97 -6.32 52.02
N PHE A 114 -30.11 -5.90 52.97
CA PHE A 114 -28.71 -6.32 53.15
C PHE A 114 -27.64 -5.69 52.24
#